data_AF-A0A845DKN4-F1
#
_entry.id   AF-A0A845DKN4-F1
#
_cell.length_a   1.000
_cell.length_b   1.000
_cell.length_c   1.000
_cell.angle_alpha   90.00
_cell.angle_beta   90.00
_cell.angle_gamma   90.00
#
_symmetry.space_group_name_H-M   'P 1'
#
loop_
_entity.id
_entity.type
_entity.pdbx_description
1 polymer ?
#
loop_
_entity_poly.entity_id
_entity_poly.type
_entity_poly.pdbx_seq_one_letter_code
_entity_poly.pdbx_strand_id
1 'polypeptide(L)'
;MGHGGHGTRWTGSPLGTAGGYTERYDLAHRGRQVSELLVGRHAVLESLRARRRHYYRLWLEGDGQTAPKGSLAEIVQLAHKINLPTRHVEGGIFDRIRRAQLNPQGVALETGPFPYAELDDILSLASRKSEPLLLVLDHLEDPRNLGTLFR
;
A
#
# COMPACT_ATOMS: atom_id res chain seq x y z
N MET A 1 -38.52 -16.61 2.68
CA MET A 1 -37.56 -17.74 2.73
C MET A 1 -36.70 -17.70 1.48
N GLY A 2 -35.37 -17.63 1.64
CA GLY A 2 -34.37 -17.98 0.61
C GLY A 2 -33.78 -16.86 -0.27
N HIS A 3 -32.76 -16.15 0.24
CA HIS A 3 -31.63 -15.62 -0.56
C HIS A 3 -30.85 -16.81 -1.17
N GLY A 4 -30.03 -16.75 -2.22
CA GLY A 4 -29.32 -15.70 -2.95
C GLY A 4 -28.10 -16.38 -3.61
N GLY A 5 -27.54 -15.82 -4.70
CA GLY A 5 -26.34 -16.40 -5.30
C GLY A 5 -25.94 -15.81 -6.66
N HIS A 6 -25.60 -14.51 -6.71
CA HIS A 6 -24.90 -13.95 -7.87
C HIS A 6 -23.39 -14.01 -7.65
N GLY A 7 -22.75 -14.98 -8.31
CA GLY A 7 -21.29 -15.03 -8.46
C GLY A 7 -20.85 -14.04 -9.54
N THR A 8 -20.27 -12.91 -9.14
CA THR A 8 -19.56 -12.01 -10.07
C THR A 8 -18.17 -12.57 -10.37
N ARG A 9 -17.98 -12.99 -11.62
CA ARG A 9 -16.69 -13.36 -12.23
C ARG A 9 -15.93 -12.06 -12.55
N TRP A 10 -14.73 -11.89 -12.00
CA TRP A 10 -13.91 -10.69 -12.14
C TRP A 10 -12.76 -10.92 -13.13
N THR A 11 -12.69 -10.11 -14.18
CA THR A 11 -11.63 -10.13 -15.21
C THR A 11 -10.92 -8.77 -15.26
N GLY A 12 -9.85 -8.59 -14.49
CA GLY A 12 -8.99 -7.40 -14.57
C GLY A 12 -7.53 -7.82 -14.79
N SER A 13 -6.90 -7.30 -15.84
CA SER A 13 -5.50 -7.58 -16.20
C SER A 13 -4.54 -6.57 -15.51
N PRO A 14 -3.33 -6.98 -15.13
CA PRO A 14 -2.35 -6.09 -14.48
C PRO A 14 -1.82 -5.02 -15.45
N LEU A 15 -1.76 -3.76 -15.01
CA LEU A 15 -1.21 -2.63 -15.76
C LEU A 15 0.12 -2.18 -15.14
N GLY A 16 1.22 -2.76 -15.62
CA GLY A 16 2.59 -2.22 -15.50
C GLY A 16 3.25 -2.22 -14.11
N THR A 17 4.53 -2.61 -14.09
CA THR A 17 5.35 -2.77 -12.89
C THR A 17 6.07 -1.46 -12.53
N ALA A 18 5.79 -0.90 -11.34
CA ALA A 18 6.57 0.20 -10.77
C ALA A 18 7.11 -0.21 -9.41
N GLY A 19 8.35 -0.69 -9.37
CA GLY A 19 9.07 -1.09 -8.14
C GLY A 19 8.52 -2.37 -7.51
N GLY A 20 9.42 -3.27 -7.09
CA GLY A 20 9.12 -4.66 -6.70
C GLY A 20 8.18 -4.92 -5.50
N TYR A 21 7.35 -3.96 -5.10
CA TYR A 21 6.40 -4.05 -3.98
C TYR A 21 5.01 -3.46 -4.26
N THR A 22 4.74 -2.94 -5.46
CA THR A 22 3.47 -2.28 -5.77
C THR A 22 2.95 -2.71 -7.15
N GLU A 23 1.96 -3.59 -7.15
CA GLU A 23 1.17 -3.87 -8.36
C GLU A 23 -0.04 -2.93 -8.40
N ARG A 24 -0.20 -2.22 -9.52
CA ARG A 24 -1.39 -1.43 -9.82
C ARG A 24 -2.53 -2.39 -10.18
N TYR A 25 -3.37 -2.68 -9.20
CA TYR A 25 -4.66 -3.31 -9.45
C TYR A 25 -5.71 -2.22 -9.61
N ASP A 26 -6.19 -2.03 -10.84
CA ASP A 26 -7.39 -1.23 -11.09
C ASP A 26 -8.62 -1.97 -10.55
N LEU A 27 -8.99 -1.66 -9.31
CA LEU A 27 -10.12 -2.28 -8.61
C LEU A 27 -11.46 -1.55 -8.88
N ALA A 28 -11.53 -0.64 -9.86
CA ALA A 28 -12.68 0.25 -10.01
C ALA A 28 -13.67 -0.15 -11.13
N HIS A 29 -14.83 -0.69 -10.74
CA HIS A 29 -16.09 -0.50 -11.46
C HIS A 29 -17.12 0.15 -10.54
N ARG A 30 -16.95 1.47 -10.36
CA ARG A 30 -17.96 2.53 -10.12
C ARG A 30 -17.19 3.83 -9.80
N GLY A 31 -17.09 4.74 -10.77
CA GLY A 31 -16.64 6.13 -10.51
C GLY A 31 -15.19 6.34 -10.05
N ARG A 32 -14.21 5.86 -10.83
CA ARG A 32 -12.84 6.40 -10.98
C ARG A 32 -12.10 6.86 -9.70
N GLN A 33 -11.85 5.97 -8.74
CA GLN A 33 -10.72 6.12 -7.80
C GLN A 33 -9.65 5.07 -8.14
N VAL A 34 -8.48 5.53 -8.56
CA VAL A 34 -7.30 4.68 -8.78
C VAL A 34 -6.77 4.29 -7.41
N SER A 35 -6.82 3.00 -7.09
CA SER A 35 -6.27 2.42 -5.86
C SER A 35 -5.00 1.65 -6.14
N GLU A 36 -4.03 1.73 -5.25
CA GLU A 36 -2.81 0.91 -5.24
C GLU A 36 -2.85 -0.07 -4.05
N LEU A 37 -2.28 -1.25 -4.23
CA LEU A 37 -2.20 -2.27 -3.19
C LEU A 37 -0.74 -2.41 -2.70
N LEU A 38 -0.48 -2.01 -1.47
CA LEU A 38 0.80 -2.24 -0.80
C LEU A 38 0.78 -3.61 -0.12
N VAL A 39 1.80 -4.42 -0.37
CA VAL A 39 1.83 -5.83 0.04
C VAL A 39 2.97 -6.06 1.05
N GLY A 40 2.69 -6.82 2.11
CA GLY A 40 3.71 -7.22 3.09
C GLY A 40 3.85 -6.25 4.27
N ARG A 41 4.40 -6.75 5.38
CA ARG A 41 4.35 -6.03 6.67
C ARG A 41 5.16 -4.74 6.65
N HIS A 42 6.36 -4.74 6.06
CA HIS A 42 7.21 -3.54 6.04
C HIS A 42 6.59 -2.41 5.23
N ALA A 43 6.16 -2.68 3.99
CA ALA A 43 5.56 -1.66 3.13
C ALA A 43 4.31 -1.03 3.78
N VAL A 44 3.46 -1.87 4.38
CA VAL A 44 2.26 -1.42 5.10
C VAL A 44 2.62 -0.60 6.33
N LEU A 45 3.55 -1.08 7.16
CA LEU A 45 3.98 -0.42 8.38
C LEU A 45 4.58 0.97 8.10
N GLU A 46 5.51 1.05 7.14
CA GLU A 46 6.16 2.31 6.77
C GLU A 46 5.16 3.30 6.18
N SER A 47 4.22 2.83 5.34
CA SER A 47 3.16 3.70 4.85
C SER A 47 2.33 4.25 6.02
N LEU A 48 1.83 3.40 6.91
CA LEU A 48 1.00 3.82 8.04
C LEU A 48 1.72 4.80 8.98
N ARG A 49 3.04 4.64 9.17
CA ARG A 49 3.87 5.57 9.93
C ARG A 49 4.07 6.91 9.23
N ALA A 50 4.37 6.89 7.93
CA ALA A 50 4.62 8.09 7.15
C ALA A 50 3.36 8.96 6.92
N ARG A 51 2.17 8.35 6.92
CA ARG A 51 0.86 9.02 6.76
C ARG A 51 0.76 9.94 5.54
N ARG A 52 1.45 9.57 4.46
CA ARG A 52 1.46 10.37 3.22
C ARG A 52 0.35 10.02 2.25
N ARG A 53 -0.20 8.80 2.30
CA ARG A 53 -1.22 8.34 1.35
C ARG A 53 -2.62 8.42 1.95
N HIS A 54 -3.63 8.49 1.08
CA HIS A 54 -5.00 8.18 1.47
C HIS A 54 -5.14 6.66 1.67
N TYR A 55 -5.80 6.24 2.74
CA TYR A 55 -5.97 4.83 3.08
C TYR A 55 -7.44 4.42 2.94
N TYR A 56 -7.70 3.37 2.16
CA TYR A 56 -9.05 2.86 1.94
C TYR A 56 -9.38 1.70 2.88
N ARG A 57 -8.47 0.71 2.95
CA ARG A 57 -8.72 -0.52 3.72
C ARG A 57 -7.44 -1.28 4.04
N LEU A 58 -7.36 -1.81 5.26
CA LEU A 58 -6.39 -2.83 5.65
C LEU A 58 -6.99 -4.23 5.43
N TRP A 59 -6.29 -5.08 4.68
CA TRP A 59 -6.63 -6.47 4.47
C TRP A 59 -5.73 -7.34 5.35
N LEU A 60 -6.34 -8.22 6.13
CA LEU A 60 -5.65 -9.20 6.98
C LEU A 60 -6.02 -10.59 6.52
N GLU A 61 -5.01 -11.46 6.43
CA GLU A 61 -5.23 -12.84 6.03
C GLU A 61 -5.68 -13.68 7.23
N GLY A 62 -6.69 -14.53 7.00
CA GLY A 62 -7.24 -15.45 7.98
C GLY A 62 -8.66 -15.07 8.42
N ASP A 63 -9.18 -15.84 9.37
CA ASP A 63 -10.54 -15.77 9.90
C ASP A 63 -10.77 -14.66 10.94
N GLY A 64 -9.70 -14.03 11.43
CA GLY A 64 -9.76 -13.03 12.49
C GLY A 64 -9.93 -13.59 13.91
N GLN A 65 -9.88 -14.91 14.10
CA GLN A 65 -9.95 -15.53 15.42
C GLN A 65 -8.60 -15.50 16.14
N THR A 66 -7.51 -15.55 15.39
CA THR A 66 -6.16 -15.51 15.94
C THR A 66 -5.69 -14.07 16.13
N ALA A 67 -5.31 -13.73 17.36
CA ALA A 67 -4.74 -12.42 17.67
C ALA A 67 -3.42 -12.19 16.87
N PRO A 68 -3.27 -11.03 16.20
CA PRO A 68 -2.04 -10.71 15.48
C PRO A 68 -0.87 -10.56 16.46
N LYS A 69 0.34 -10.91 16.00
CA LYS A 69 1.59 -10.84 16.79
C LYS A 69 2.67 -10.04 16.07
N GLY A 70 3.63 -9.51 16.83
CA GLY A 70 4.77 -8.77 16.31
C GLY A 70 4.36 -7.57 15.46
N SER A 71 5.02 -7.37 14.33
CA SER A 71 4.73 -6.25 13.42
C SER A 71 3.30 -6.23 12.89
N LEU A 72 2.61 -7.38 12.81
CA LEU A 72 1.21 -7.41 12.40
C LEU A 72 0.30 -6.77 13.47
N ALA A 73 0.61 -6.98 14.76
CA ALA A 73 -0.13 -6.35 15.85
C ALA A 73 0.04 -4.83 15.84
N GLU A 74 1.26 -4.35 15.57
CA GLU A 74 1.55 -2.92 15.43
C GLU A 74 0.77 -2.30 14.26
N ILE A 75 0.74 -2.97 13.10
CA ILE A 75 -0.04 -2.52 11.93
C ILE A 75 -1.52 -2.38 12.28
N VAL A 76 -2.11 -3.37 12.96
CA VAL A 76 -3.52 -3.32 13.38
C VAL A 76 -3.77 -2.18 14.36
N GLN A 77 -2.86 -1.96 15.31
CA GLN A 77 -2.97 -0.82 16.23
C GLN A 77 -2.89 0.53 15.51
N LEU A 78 -1.97 0.68 14.55
CA LEU A 78 -1.85 1.91 13.76
C LEU A 78 -3.10 2.15 12.91
N ALA A 79 -3.63 1.11 12.28
CA ALA A 79 -4.88 1.18 11.52
C ALA A 79 -6.06 1.61 12.40
N HIS A 80 -6.18 1.02 13.60
CA HIS A 80 -7.21 1.42 14.57
C HIS A 80 -7.07 2.89 15.00
N LYS A 81 -5.85 3.36 15.28
CA LYS A 81 -5.59 4.76 15.68
C LYS A 81 -6.03 5.78 14.63
N ILE A 82 -6.12 5.40 13.36
CA ILE A 82 -6.56 6.27 12.26
C ILE A 82 -7.96 5.91 11.74
N ASN A 83 -8.71 5.07 12.44
CA ASN A 83 -10.03 4.58 12.04
C ASN A 83 -10.05 3.94 10.64
N LEU A 84 -8.97 3.27 10.25
CA LEU A 84 -8.87 2.59 8.96
C LEU A 84 -9.70 1.29 8.99
N PRO A 85 -10.68 1.12 8.08
CA PRO A 85 -11.43 -0.13 7.97
C PRO A 85 -10.49 -1.32 7.79
N THR A 86 -10.67 -2.35 8.61
CA THR A 86 -9.87 -3.57 8.57
C THR A 86 -10.77 -4.75 8.22
N ARG A 87 -10.33 -5.62 7.30
CA ARG A 87 -11.08 -6.78 6.87
C ARG A 87 -10.23 -8.03 6.85
N HIS A 88 -10.71 -9.05 7.56
CA HIS A 88 -10.17 -10.40 7.53
C HIS A 88 -10.75 -11.16 6.33
N VAL A 89 -9.90 -11.85 5.58
CA VAL A 89 -10.30 -12.72 4.46
C VAL A 89 -9.40 -13.95 4.37
N GLU A 90 -10.00 -15.07 4.02
CA GLU A 90 -9.30 -16.30 3.66
C GLU A 90 -9.23 -16.39 2.14
N GLY A 91 -8.00 -16.43 1.60
CA GLY A 91 -7.78 -16.50 0.16
C GLY A 91 -8.23 -15.25 -0.62
N GLY A 92 -8.54 -15.43 -1.90
CA GLY A 92 -9.03 -14.38 -2.78
C GLY A 92 -7.96 -13.33 -3.13
N ILE A 93 -7.93 -12.20 -2.40
CA ILE A 93 -6.92 -11.15 -2.62
C ILE A 93 -5.51 -11.67 -2.37
N PHE A 94 -5.33 -12.44 -1.30
CA PHE A 94 -4.02 -13.01 -0.96
C PHE A 94 -3.57 -14.09 -1.94
N ASP A 95 -4.49 -14.88 -2.49
CA ASP A 95 -4.16 -15.85 -3.56
C ASP A 95 -3.73 -15.14 -4.84
N ARG A 96 -4.37 -14.01 -5.17
CA ARG A 96 -3.95 -13.18 -6.31
C ARG A 96 -2.56 -12.60 -6.09
N ILE A 97 -2.29 -12.04 -4.91
CA ILE A 97 -0.96 -11.55 -4.53
C ILE A 97 0.09 -12.66 -4.68
N ARG A 98 -0.20 -13.88 -4.20
CA ARG A 98 0.72 -15.03 -4.35
C ARG A 98 0.94 -15.44 -5.81
N ARG A 99 -0.11 -15.43 -6.64
CA ARG A 99 0.00 -15.72 -8.08
C ARG A 99 0.87 -14.70 -8.82
N ALA A 100 0.89 -13.46 -8.33
CA ALA A 100 1.79 -12.41 -8.78
C ALA A 100 3.22 -12.52 -8.20
N GLN A 101 3.55 -13.63 -7.52
CA GLN A 101 4.86 -13.87 -6.90
C GLN A 101 5.25 -12.86 -5.80
N LEU A 102 4.27 -12.16 -5.23
CA LEU A 102 4.48 -11.27 -4.10
C LEU A 102 4.23 -12.02 -2.78
N ASN A 103 4.94 -11.61 -1.72
CA ASN A 103 4.79 -12.19 -0.39
C ASN A 103 3.91 -11.29 0.51
N PRO A 104 2.63 -11.65 0.75
CA PRO A 104 1.74 -10.85 1.57
C PRO A 104 2.08 -10.83 3.06
N GLN A 105 2.76 -11.85 3.58
CA GLN A 105 3.06 -11.96 5.01
C GLN A 105 1.83 -11.76 5.93
N GLY A 106 0.64 -12.10 5.41
CA GLY A 106 -0.65 -11.97 6.09
C GLY A 106 -1.30 -10.58 6.05
N VAL A 107 -0.78 -9.62 5.27
CA VAL A 107 -1.32 -8.25 5.23
C VAL A 107 -1.17 -7.57 3.87
N ALA A 108 -2.17 -6.77 3.50
CA ALA A 108 -2.10 -5.83 2.39
C ALA A 108 -2.85 -4.55 2.74
N LEU A 109 -2.44 -3.42 2.17
CA LEU A 109 -3.04 -2.12 2.41
C LEU A 109 -3.49 -1.50 1.08
N GLU A 110 -4.77 -1.20 0.98
CA GLU A 110 -5.37 -0.52 -0.16
C GLU A 110 -5.28 0.99 0.07
N THR A 111 -4.62 1.68 -0.86
CA THR A 111 -4.26 3.09 -0.73
C THR A 111 -4.55 3.87 -1.99
N GLY A 112 -4.60 5.19 -1.90
CA GLY A 112 -4.47 6.05 -3.06
C GLY A 112 -3.04 6.02 -3.63
N PRO A 113 -2.82 6.64 -4.79
CA PRO A 113 -1.48 6.79 -5.36
C PRO A 113 -0.55 7.52 -4.37
N PHE A 114 0.76 7.27 -4.50
CA PHE A 114 1.75 8.05 -3.74
C PHE A 114 1.68 9.52 -4.15
N PRO A 115 1.63 10.48 -3.21
CA PRO A 115 1.73 11.88 -3.57
C PRO A 115 3.19 12.23 -3.86
N TYR A 116 3.51 12.39 -5.14
CA TYR A 116 4.77 12.98 -5.56
C TYR A 116 4.71 14.49 -5.34
N ALA A 117 5.84 15.07 -4.94
CA ALA A 117 6.01 16.52 -4.86
C ALA A 117 6.58 17.02 -6.18
N GLU A 118 6.11 18.16 -6.65
CA GLU A 118 6.70 18.83 -7.81
C GLU A 118 7.97 19.57 -7.41
N LEU A 119 8.85 19.84 -8.38
CA LEU A 119 10.11 20.55 -8.12
C LEU A 119 9.87 21.90 -7.43
N ASP A 120 8.84 22.63 -7.85
CA ASP A 120 8.48 23.94 -7.28
C ASP A 120 8.08 23.82 -5.80
N ASP A 121 7.45 22.73 -5.38
CA ASP A 121 7.11 22.48 -3.97
C ASP A 121 8.38 22.29 -3.13
N ILE A 122 9.35 21.54 -3.67
CA ILE A 122 10.64 21.26 -3.01
C ILE A 122 11.42 22.56 -2.83
N LEU A 123 11.55 23.36 -3.89
CA LEU A 123 12.27 24.65 -3.86
C LEU A 123 11.57 25.66 -2.96
N SER A 124 10.25 25.73 -3.02
CA SER A 124 9.45 26.59 -2.14
C SER A 124 9.65 26.23 -0.66
N LEU A 125 9.70 24.95 -0.32
CA LEU A 125 9.98 24.51 1.04
C LEU A 125 11.42 24.84 1.47
N ALA A 126 12.39 24.63 0.58
CA ALA A 126 13.80 24.91 0.85
C ALA A 126 14.04 26.40 1.14
N SER A 127 13.43 27.30 0.36
CA SER A 127 13.56 28.75 0.55
C SER A 127 13.07 29.27 1.90
N ARG A 128 12.22 28.50 2.59
CA ARG A 128 11.66 28.84 3.91
C ARG A 128 12.50 28.34 5.08
N LYS A 129 13.58 27.57 4.81
CA LYS A 129 14.50 27.07 5.83
C LYS A 129 15.79 27.88 5.82
N SER A 130 16.39 28.07 6.99
CA SER A 130 17.67 28.81 7.10
C SER A 130 18.82 28.08 6.41
N GLU A 131 18.83 26.75 6.47
CA GLU A 131 19.88 25.89 5.91
C GLU A 131 19.24 24.65 5.24
N PRO A 132 18.71 24.78 4.02
CA PRO A 132 18.12 23.65 3.32
C PRO A 132 19.20 22.72 2.74
N LEU A 133 19.04 21.41 2.94
CA LEU A 133 19.79 20.38 2.22
C LEU A 133 18.93 19.84 1.08
N LEU A 134 19.42 19.96 -0.16
CA LEU A 134 18.83 19.36 -1.34
C LEU A 134 19.75 18.26 -1.87
N LEU A 135 19.20 17.06 -2.04
CA LEU A 135 19.90 15.91 -2.64
C LEU A 135 19.36 15.72 -4.07
N VAL A 136 20.24 15.91 -5.06
CA VAL A 136 19.93 15.65 -6.47
C VAL A 136 20.61 14.34 -6.86
N LEU A 137 19.83 13.40 -7.38
CA LEU A 137 20.31 12.10 -7.83
C LEU A 137 20.20 12.06 -9.35
N ASP A 138 21.35 12.10 -10.02
CA ASP A 138 21.43 11.92 -11.46
C ASP A 138 21.73 10.47 -11.80
N HIS A 139 21.06 9.94 -12.83
CA HIS A 139 21.23 8.57 -13.33
C HIS A 139 21.13 7.44 -12.28
N LEU A 140 19.94 7.24 -11.71
CA LEU A 140 19.67 6.10 -10.82
C LEU A 140 19.48 4.79 -11.59
N GLU A 141 20.44 3.87 -11.48
CA GLU A 141 20.42 2.56 -12.16
C GLU A 141 19.71 1.45 -11.37
N ASP A 142 19.71 1.49 -10.02
CA ASP A 142 19.01 0.51 -9.17
C ASP A 142 18.28 1.18 -7.98
N PRO A 143 16.93 1.15 -7.94
CA PRO A 143 16.14 1.69 -6.83
C PRO A 143 16.39 1.02 -5.47
N ARG A 144 16.95 -0.19 -5.45
CA ARG A 144 17.12 -1.00 -4.23
C ARG A 144 18.18 -0.42 -3.28
N ASN A 145 19.13 0.36 -3.80
CA ASN A 145 20.19 1.02 -3.02
C ASN A 145 19.75 2.31 -2.34
N LEU A 146 18.70 2.97 -2.85
CA LEU A 146 18.19 4.24 -2.34
C LEU A 146 17.63 4.13 -0.92
N GLY A 147 16.99 3.00 -0.59
CA GLY A 147 16.42 2.76 0.73
C GLY A 147 17.45 2.74 1.86
N THR A 148 18.74 2.60 1.55
CA THR A 148 19.84 2.69 2.52
C THR A 148 20.32 4.13 2.70
N LEU A 149 20.23 4.97 1.68
CA LEU A 149 20.60 6.40 1.74
C LEU A 149 19.58 7.24 2.51
N PHE A 150 18.30 6.87 2.45
CA PHE A 150 17.22 7.57 3.16
C PHE A 150 16.99 7.11 4.59
N ARG A 151 17.85 6.22 5.12
CA ARG A 151 17.72 5.66 6.47
C ARG A 151 18.47 6.49 7.51
#